data_AF-A0A835M1A8-F1
#
_entry.id   AF-A0A835M1A8-F1
#
_cell.length_a   1.000
_cell.length_b   1.000
_cell.length_c   1.000
_cell.angle_alpha   90.00
_cell.angle_beta   90.00
_cell.angle_gamma   90.00
#
_symmetry.space_group_name_H-M   'P 1'
#
loop_
_entity.id
_entity.type
_entity.pdbx_description
1 polymer ?
#
loop_
_entity_poly.entity_id
_entity_poly.type
_entity_poly.pdbx_seq_one_letter_code
_entity_poly.pdbx_strand_id
1 'polypeptide(L)'
;MRLGGPLALIIKLGPRARSLLLGTSLYSYGVHNVFKVNETSFKDCTVPPESEALTSGNDVITLATPGRKWYICGVGKHCQIGGQKLFIIVQDTTAPIASPTAAPASTSTNLLMI
;
A
#
# COMPACT_ATOMS: atom_id res chain seq x y z
N MET A 1 14.11 -4.99 25.38
CA MET A 1 12.76 -5.08 24.79
C MET A 1 12.87 -5.00 23.27
N ARG A 2 12.51 -6.06 22.54
CA ARG A 2 12.41 -6.06 21.07
C ARG A 2 10.95 -5.78 20.70
N LEU A 3 10.65 -4.57 20.24
CA LEU A 3 9.36 -4.28 19.59
C LEU A 3 9.54 -4.48 18.08
N GLY A 4 8.62 -5.27 17.51
CA GLY A 4 8.71 -5.85 16.17
C GLY A 4 8.95 -4.83 15.06
N GLY A 5 9.68 -5.28 14.04
CA GLY A 5 9.96 -4.50 12.84
C GLY A 5 8.70 -4.04 12.09
N PRO A 6 8.85 -3.25 11.02
CA PRO A 6 7.73 -2.64 10.32
C PRO A 6 6.71 -3.69 9.90
N LEU A 7 5.49 -3.58 10.44
CA LEU A 7 4.34 -4.37 10.01
C LEU A 7 4.05 -3.98 8.56
N ALA A 8 4.30 -4.91 7.64
CA ALA A 8 3.92 -4.77 6.24
C ALA A 8 2.52 -5.38 6.05
N LEU A 9 1.55 -4.56 5.64
CA LEU A 9 0.19 -5.04 5.34
C LEU A 9 0.00 -5.16 3.82
N ILE A 10 -0.44 -6.33 3.35
CA ILE A 10 -0.76 -6.54 1.93
C ILE A 10 -2.26 -6.37 1.73
N ILE A 11 -2.66 -5.47 0.84
CA ILE A 11 -4.07 -5.16 0.53
C ILE A 11 -4.31 -5.38 -0.96
N LYS A 12 -5.24 -6.28 -1.29
CA LYS A 12 -5.63 -6.59 -2.68
C LYS A 12 -6.80 -5.71 -3.13
N LEU A 13 -6.62 -4.89 -4.16
CA LEU A 13 -7.70 -4.12 -4.76
C LEU A 13 -8.49 -4.98 -5.74
N GLY A 14 -9.81 -4.86 -5.67
CA GLY A 14 -10.73 -5.28 -6.73
C GLY A 14 -11.35 -4.05 -7.39
N PRO A 15 -12.56 -4.14 -7.98
CA PRO A 15 -13.20 -3.02 -8.68
C PRO A 15 -13.58 -1.82 -7.79
N ARG A 16 -13.33 -1.89 -6.47
CA ARG A 16 -13.55 -0.80 -5.51
C ARG A 16 -12.29 -0.57 -4.68
N ALA A 17 -12.01 0.70 -4.41
CA ALA A 17 -10.95 1.11 -3.48
C ALA A 17 -11.21 0.52 -2.08
N ARG A 18 -10.12 0.24 -1.35
CA ARG A 18 -10.20 -0.20 0.06
C ARG A 18 -9.80 0.94 0.98
N SER A 19 -10.34 0.94 2.19
CA SER A 19 -10.01 1.92 3.22
C SER A 19 -9.46 1.23 4.46
N LEU A 20 -8.46 1.84 5.10
CA LEU A 20 -7.96 1.43 6.40
C LEU A 20 -8.37 2.48 7.43
N LEU A 21 -9.09 2.04 8.46
CA LEU A 21 -9.39 2.87 9.63
C LEU A 21 -8.26 2.73 10.63
N LEU A 22 -7.61 3.85 10.96
CA LEU A 22 -6.58 3.89 12.01
C LEU A 22 -7.28 4.25 13.33
N GLY A 23 -7.65 3.23 14.11
CA GLY A 23 -8.45 3.36 15.33
C GLY A 23 -7.72 3.04 16.65
N THR A 24 -8.23 3.68 17.70
CA THR A 24 -8.01 3.70 19.18
C THR A 24 -7.04 2.75 19.90
N SER A 25 -6.58 1.63 19.33
CA SER A 25 -5.56 0.77 19.96
C SER A 25 -4.16 0.96 19.38
N LEU A 26 -4.03 1.59 18.21
CA LEU A 26 -2.75 1.95 17.58
C LEU A 26 -2.50 3.47 17.55
N TYR A 27 -3.52 4.25 17.88
CA TYR A 27 -3.59 5.68 17.59
C TYR A 27 -4.63 6.37 18.50
N SER A 28 -4.16 7.25 19.39
CA SER A 28 -4.99 8.04 20.31
C SER A 28 -4.88 9.53 19.95
N TYR A 29 -6.02 10.23 19.93
CA TYR A 29 -6.10 11.66 19.62
C TYR A 29 -5.14 12.49 20.49
N GLY A 30 -4.40 13.40 19.86
CA GLY A 30 -3.44 14.29 20.53
C GLY A 30 -2.14 13.63 21.02
N VAL A 31 -2.02 12.30 20.93
CA VAL A 31 -0.82 11.54 21.32
C VAL A 31 -0.03 11.07 20.08
N HIS A 32 -0.74 10.88 18.97
CA HIS A 32 -0.17 10.42 17.71
C HIS A 32 -0.72 11.24 16.54
N ASN A 33 0.07 11.32 15.47
CA ASN A 33 -0.33 11.82 14.16
C ASN A 33 0.08 10.81 13.07
N VAL A 34 -0.47 10.95 11.87
CA VAL A 34 -0.14 10.09 10.73
C VAL A 34 0.28 10.96 9.56
N PHE A 35 1.49 10.72 9.07
CA PHE A 35 1.97 11.29 7.81
C PHE A 35 2.05 10.22 6.74
N LYS A 36 1.58 10.55 5.54
CA LYS A 36 1.91 9.79 4.34
C LYS A 36 3.27 10.27 3.82
N VAL A 37 4.20 9.34 3.62
CA VAL A 37 5.58 9.67 3.24
C VAL A 37 6.07 8.78 2.09
N ASN A 38 7.25 9.09 1.57
CA ASN A 38 7.98 8.23 0.63
C ASN A 38 8.86 7.21 1.37
N GLU A 39 9.52 6.32 0.62
CA GLU A 39 10.37 5.26 1.18
C GLU A 39 11.54 5.81 2.02
N THR A 40 12.22 6.85 1.54
CA THR A 40 13.37 7.44 2.23
C THR A 40 12.94 8.05 3.56
N SER A 41 11.91 8.90 3.54
CA SER A 41 11.33 9.49 4.75
C SER A 41 10.78 8.45 5.73
N PHE A 42 10.31 7.30 5.24
CA PHE A 42 9.90 6.18 6.10
C PHE A 42 11.07 5.45 6.78
N LYS A 43 12.19 5.30 6.07
CA LYS A 43 13.42 4.69 6.62
C LYS A 43 14.04 5.60 7.66
N ASP A 44 14.17 6.88 7.32
CA ASP A 44 14.86 7.88 8.14
C ASP A 44 13.94 8.55 9.17
N CYS A 45 12.65 8.27 9.10
CA CYS A 45 11.61 8.92 9.90
C CYS A 45 11.63 10.45 9.75
N THR A 46 11.78 10.93 8.52
CA THR A 46 11.72 12.36 8.18
C THR A 46 10.27 12.82 8.24
N VAL A 47 10.00 13.76 9.14
CA VAL A 47 8.65 14.26 9.43
C VAL A 47 8.32 15.44 8.51
N PRO A 48 7.25 15.37 7.70
CA PRO A 48 6.74 16.52 6.93
C PRO A 48 6.21 17.65 7.82
N PRO A 49 5.84 18.81 7.24
CA PRO A 49 5.14 19.87 7.97
C PRO A 49 3.83 19.38 8.60
N GLU A 50 3.53 19.83 9.82
CA GLU A 50 2.33 19.43 10.58
C GLU A 50 1.00 19.68 9.85
N SER A 51 0.94 20.59 8.88
CA SER A 51 -0.25 20.81 8.04
C SER A 51 -0.64 19.61 7.19
N GLU A 52 0.27 18.66 6.98
CA GLU A 52 0.02 17.41 6.24
C GLU A 52 -0.38 16.25 7.16
N ALA A 53 -0.44 16.48 8.47
CA ALA A 53 -0.75 15.46 9.45
C ALA A 53 -2.24 15.13 9.48
N LEU A 54 -2.56 13.85 9.53
CA LEU A 54 -3.84 13.38 10.02
C LEU A 54 -3.74 13.26 11.55
N THR A 55 -4.76 13.72 12.29
CA THR A 55 -4.70 13.88 13.76
C THR A 55 -6.02 13.54 14.46
N SER A 56 -7.07 13.11 13.75
CA SER A 56 -8.43 13.05 14.31
C SER A 56 -8.66 11.91 15.32
N GLY A 57 -7.73 10.97 15.43
CA GLY A 57 -7.89 9.76 16.23
C GLY A 57 -8.67 8.64 15.52
N ASN A 58 -9.38 8.95 14.43
CA ASN A 58 -10.21 8.02 13.65
C ASN A 58 -10.01 8.23 12.14
N ASP A 59 -8.77 8.48 11.73
CA ASP A 59 -8.45 8.83 10.35
C ASP A 59 -8.67 7.63 9.40
N VAL A 60 -9.22 7.91 8.21
CA VAL A 60 -9.47 6.92 7.17
C VAL A 60 -8.49 7.13 6.02
N ILE A 61 -7.70 6.11 5.72
CA ILE A 61 -6.79 6.12 4.57
C ILE A 61 -7.41 5.34 3.41
N THR A 62 -7.71 6.03 2.32
CA THR A 62 -8.15 5.39 1.07
C THR A 62 -6.96 4.87 0.26
N LEU A 63 -7.00 3.59 -0.09
CA LEU A 63 -6.04 2.88 -0.92
C LEU A 63 -6.70 2.61 -2.28
N ALA A 64 -6.60 3.59 -3.18
CA ALA A 64 -7.25 3.54 -4.49
C ALA A 64 -6.37 2.95 -5.59
N THR A 65 -5.03 3.00 -5.43
CA THR A 65 -4.10 2.55 -6.47
C THR A 65 -3.16 1.46 -5.95
N PRO A 66 -2.79 0.50 -6.81
CA PRO A 66 -1.69 -0.40 -6.53
C PRO A 66 -0.38 0.34 -6.22
N GLY A 67 0.54 -0.37 -5.59
CA GLY A 67 1.87 0.11 -5.23
C GLY A 67 2.11 0.18 -3.73
N ARG A 68 3.32 0.64 -3.39
CA ARG A 68 3.79 0.78 -2.02
C ARG A 68 3.29 2.09 -1.42
N LYS A 69 2.81 2.04 -0.18
CA LYS A 69 2.38 3.20 0.61
C LYS A 69 3.07 3.16 1.96
N TRP A 70 3.59 4.30 2.41
CA TRP A 70 4.34 4.41 3.66
C TRP A 70 3.74 5.48 4.56
N TYR A 71 3.65 5.17 5.84
CA TYR A 71 3.10 6.04 6.85
C TYR A 71 3.95 6.02 8.11
N ILE A 72 4.08 7.16 8.78
CA ILE A 72 4.85 7.31 10.02
C ILE A 72 4.07 8.15 11.03
N CYS A 73 4.41 8.01 12.31
CA CYS A 73 4.08 9.01 13.33
C CYS A 73 5.27 9.96 13.54
N GLY A 74 5.01 11.27 13.46
CA GLY A 74 6.00 12.33 13.63
C GLY A 74 6.19 12.80 15.08
N VAL A 75 5.39 12.32 16.03
CA VAL A 75 5.47 12.75 17.43
C VAL A 75 6.76 12.24 18.08
N GLY A 76 7.62 13.16 18.52
CA GLY A 76 8.82 12.87 19.30
C GLY A 76 9.75 11.84 18.65
N LYS A 77 9.89 10.66 19.29
CA LYS A 77 10.69 9.53 18.80
C LYS A 77 9.85 8.28 18.50
N HIS A 78 8.54 8.45 18.28
CA HIS A 78 7.63 7.32 18.04
C HIS A 78 8.02 6.52 16.78
N CYS A 79 8.44 7.18 15.69
CA CYS A 79 8.91 6.46 14.50
C CYS A 79 10.29 5.83 14.69
N GLN A 80 11.29 6.59 15.16
CA GLN A 80 12.69 6.13 15.21
C GLN A 80 12.93 5.05 16.28
N ILE A 81 12.38 5.23 17.48
CA ILE A 81 12.60 4.34 18.63
C ILE A 81 11.40 3.44 18.85
N GLY A 82 10.19 3.99 18.76
CA GLY A 82 8.95 3.26 18.98
C GLY A 82 8.54 2.35 17.82
N GLY A 83 9.13 2.51 16.64
CA GLY A 83 8.78 1.75 15.45
C GLY A 83 7.36 2.04 14.93
N GLN A 84 6.76 3.17 15.32
CA GLN A 84 5.39 3.52 14.94
C GLN A 84 5.35 4.02 13.48
N LYS A 85 5.38 3.05 12.57
CA LYS A 85 5.33 3.25 11.13
C LYS A 85 4.67 2.06 10.44
N LEU A 86 3.96 2.32 9.35
CA LEU A 86 3.18 1.34 8.60
C LEU A 86 3.59 1.33 7.13
N PHE A 87 3.91 0.15 6.62
CA PHE A 87 4.17 -0.09 5.21
C PHE A 87 3.04 -0.92 4.62
N ILE A 88 2.46 -0.48 3.52
CA ILE A 88 1.36 -1.17 2.84
C ILE A 88 1.77 -1.48 1.41
N ILE A 89 1.56 -2.72 0.99
CA ILE A 89 1.66 -3.13 -0.41
C ILE A 89 0.24 -3.30 -0.94
N VAL A 90 -0.14 -2.44 -1.88
CA VAL A 90 -1.42 -2.52 -2.55
C VAL A 90 -1.25 -3.26 -3.87
N GLN A 91 -1.93 -4.39 -4.05
CA GLN A 91 -1.87 -5.21 -5.26
C GLN A 91 -3.12 -5.03 -6.11
N ASP A 92 -2.96 -5.07 -7.43
CA ASP A 92 -4.08 -5.18 -8.37
C ASP A 92 -4.48 -6.65 -8.52
N THR A 93 -5.78 -6.95 -8.43
CA THR A 93 -6.32 -8.29 -8.76
C THR A 93 -7.23 -8.27 -9.99
N THR A 94 -7.38 -7.12 -10.63
CA THR A 94 -8.14 -6.91 -11.87
C THR A 94 -7.29 -7.01 -13.14
N ALA A 95 -6.07 -7.58 -13.04
CA ALA A 95 -5.31 -7.96 -14.23
C ALA A 95 -6.23 -8.77 -15.18
N PRO A 96 -6.31 -8.41 -16.48
CA PRO A 96 -7.15 -9.16 -17.39
C PRO A 96 -6.70 -10.61 -17.34
N ILE A 97 -7.64 -11.54 -17.20
CA ILE A 97 -7.39 -12.92 -17.60
C ILE A 97 -7.00 -12.79 -19.06
N ALA A 98 -5.73 -13.04 -19.39
CA ALA A 98 -5.38 -13.27 -20.78
C ALA A 98 -6.26 -14.43 -21.22
N SER A 99 -7.31 -14.14 -21.99
CA SER A 99 -8.05 -15.18 -22.70
C SER A 99 -7.00 -16.01 -23.44
N PRO A 100 -7.07 -17.35 -23.42
CA PRO A 100 -6.20 -18.12 -24.29
C PRO A 100 -6.55 -17.67 -25.71
N THR A 101 -5.72 -16.84 -26.30
CA THR A 101 -5.80 -16.51 -27.72
C THR A 101 -5.74 -17.84 -28.43
N ALA A 102 -6.88 -18.24 -28.99
CA ALA A 102 -6.96 -19.40 -29.85
C ALA A 102 -5.84 -19.28 -30.87
N ALA A 103 -4.93 -20.25 -30.87
CA ALA A 103 -3.97 -20.40 -31.94
C ALA A 103 -4.74 -20.36 -33.26
N PRO A 104 -4.32 -19.59 -34.28
CA PRO A 104 -4.96 -19.69 -35.58
C PRO A 104 -4.77 -21.14 -36.06
N ALA A 105 -5.89 -21.81 -36.31
CA ALA A 105 -5.91 -23.08 -37.00
C ALA A 105 -5.43 -22.83 -38.44
N SER A 106 -4.19 -23.23 -38.73
CA SER A 106 -3.71 -23.31 -40.12
C SER A 106 -4.22 -24.61 -40.73
N THR A 107 -5.36 -24.55 -41.42
CA THR A 107 -5.83 -25.65 -42.29
C THR A 107 -5.40 -25.41 -43.75
N SER A 108 -4.48 -26.28 -44.18
CA SER A 108 -4.38 -27.00 -45.47
C SER A 108 -4.58 -26.27 -46.80
N THR A 109 -3.61 -26.44 -47.74
CA THR A 109 -3.96 -26.86 -49.11
C THR A 109 -2.80 -27.60 -49.81
N ASN A 110 -3.08 -28.82 -50.28
CA ASN A 110 -2.33 -29.61 -51.25
C ASN A 110 -2.42 -28.99 -52.66
N LEU A 111 -1.31 -28.91 -53.42
CA LEU A 111 -1.24 -29.07 -54.91
C LEU A 111 0.25 -29.02 -55.33
N LEU A 112 0.97 -30.07 -55.77
CA LEU A 112 0.88 -31.03 -56.88
C LEU A 112 1.93 -30.71 -57.99
N MET A 113 2.61 -31.77 -58.46
CA MET A 113 3.50 -31.90 -59.64
C MET A 113 4.82 -31.13 -59.59
N ILE A 114 5.95 -31.84 -59.54
CA ILE A 114 6.77 -32.26 -60.71
C ILE A 114 7.56 -33.51 -60.32
#